data_AF-A0A9P3ZS44-F1
#
_entry.id   AF-A0A9P3ZS44-F1
#
_cell.length_a   1.000
_cell.length_b   1.000
_cell.length_c   1.000
_cell.angle_alpha   90.00
_cell.angle_beta   90.00
_cell.angle_gamma   90.00
#
_symmetry.space_group_name_H-M   'P 1'
#
loop_
_entity.id
_entity.type
_entity.pdbx_description
1 polymer ?
#
loop_
_entity_poly.entity_id
_entity_poly.type
_entity_poly.pdbx_seq_one_letter_code
_entity_poly.pdbx_strand_id
1 'polypeptide(L)'
;TVNKYGYDGFDIDYEPNFGNRGNIVDEDDRMFAFVDELGKYFGPKSGTGKLLVIDGEPQSITGRPEVGLYFDYFIIQAYNNSSPGSDSKLDKRLITGGVAGAGLVQTYSSVMSEEQITKMTIMTENFEATDAAMDGGYDYTDRYGNKMKSLEGMARWQPSNGFRKGGAGTYHMEAEYGTSPEYKNIRRAIQIMNPSSHSLLKN
;
A
#
# COMPACT_ATOMS: atom_id res chain seq x y z
N THR A 1 -20.56 -11.45 3.89
CA THR A 1 -20.45 -10.18 4.63
C THR A 1 -20.54 -8.98 3.70
N VAL A 2 -19.70 -8.90 2.65
CA VAL A 2 -19.71 -7.78 1.68
C VAL A 2 -21.11 -7.44 1.15
N ASN A 3 -21.83 -8.41 0.58
CA ASN A 3 -23.19 -8.17 0.05
C ASN A 3 -24.22 -7.87 1.13
N LYS A 4 -24.05 -8.40 2.34
CA LYS A 4 -24.99 -8.21 3.46
C LYS A 4 -24.99 -6.75 3.93
N TYR A 5 -23.82 -6.12 3.98
CA TYR A 5 -23.64 -4.75 4.47
C TYR A 5 -23.41 -3.73 3.36
N GLY A 6 -23.42 -4.15 2.10
CA GLY A 6 -23.25 -3.26 0.96
C GLY A 6 -21.84 -2.69 0.79
N TYR A 7 -20.80 -3.37 1.30
CA TYR A 7 -19.42 -2.89 1.16
C TYR A 7 -18.94 -2.95 -0.30
N ASP A 8 -17.98 -2.08 -0.60
CA ASP A 8 -17.46 -1.86 -1.95
C ASP A 8 -16.42 -2.88 -2.39
N GLY A 9 -15.94 -3.75 -1.51
CA GLY A 9 -14.92 -4.72 -1.87
C GLY A 9 -14.50 -5.66 -0.75
N PHE A 10 -13.38 -6.32 -1.00
CA PHE A 10 -12.71 -7.22 -0.08
C PHE A 10 -11.20 -6.92 -0.07
N ASP A 11 -10.61 -6.88 1.12
CA ASP A 11 -9.17 -6.72 1.35
C ASP A 11 -8.62 -8.00 1.98
N ILE A 12 -7.54 -8.52 1.40
CA ILE A 12 -6.85 -9.71 1.90
C ILE A 12 -5.58 -9.26 2.60
N ASP A 13 -5.58 -9.32 3.93
CA ASP A 13 -4.37 -9.19 4.74
C ASP A 13 -3.53 -10.47 4.59
N TYR A 14 -2.47 -10.39 3.78
CA TYR A 14 -1.65 -11.53 3.37
C TYR A 14 -0.22 -11.41 3.92
N GLU A 15 0.06 -12.12 5.01
CA GLU A 15 1.32 -12.00 5.77
C GLU A 15 1.95 -13.36 6.10
N PRO A 16 2.33 -14.18 5.11
CA PRO A 16 2.91 -15.51 5.32
C PRO A 16 4.15 -15.52 6.23
N ASN A 17 4.90 -14.41 6.27
CA ASN A 17 6.10 -14.31 7.09
C ASN A 17 5.88 -13.59 8.43
N PHE A 18 4.67 -13.09 8.71
CA PHE A 18 4.32 -12.39 9.94
C PHE A 18 3.09 -13.01 10.62
N GLY A 19 3.32 -14.03 11.45
CA GLY A 19 2.35 -14.54 12.42
C GLY A 19 1.18 -15.37 11.87
N ASN A 20 0.79 -15.18 10.60
CA ASN A 20 -0.45 -15.72 10.03
C ASN A 20 -0.21 -16.88 9.04
N ARG A 21 0.43 -17.95 9.53
CA ARG A 21 0.65 -19.18 8.74
C ARG A 21 -0.61 -20.02 8.63
N GLY A 22 -0.77 -20.73 7.52
CA GLY A 22 -1.90 -21.61 7.32
C GLY A 22 -1.98 -22.21 5.93
N ASN A 23 -2.93 -23.15 5.79
CA ASN A 23 -3.07 -23.98 4.59
C ASN A 23 -3.44 -23.22 3.31
N ILE A 24 -3.82 -21.94 3.37
CA ILE A 24 -4.05 -21.09 2.19
C ILE A 24 -2.84 -20.19 1.97
N VAL A 25 -2.39 -19.51 3.03
CA VAL A 25 -1.34 -18.48 2.96
C VAL A 25 0.06 -19.06 2.70
N ASP A 26 0.32 -20.31 3.07
CA ASP A 26 1.63 -20.95 2.88
C ASP A 26 1.77 -21.67 1.53
N GLU A 27 0.77 -21.61 0.64
CA GLU A 27 0.75 -22.40 -0.59
C GLU A 27 0.09 -21.64 -1.75
N ASP A 28 0.90 -21.27 -2.75
CA ASP A 28 0.49 -20.36 -3.81
C ASP A 28 -0.66 -20.91 -4.68
N ASP A 29 -0.77 -22.22 -4.90
CA ASP A 29 -1.89 -22.79 -5.68
C ASP A 29 -3.22 -22.64 -4.97
N ARG A 30 -3.24 -22.80 -3.64
CA ARG A 30 -4.42 -22.62 -2.80
C ARG A 30 -4.76 -21.15 -2.62
N MET A 31 -3.76 -20.29 -2.45
CA MET A 31 -3.98 -18.85 -2.45
C MET A 31 -4.57 -18.39 -3.79
N PHE A 32 -4.04 -18.88 -4.90
CA PHE A 32 -4.60 -18.63 -6.22
C PHE A 32 -6.04 -19.14 -6.34
N ALA A 33 -6.34 -20.37 -5.92
CA ALA A 33 -7.70 -20.90 -5.99
C ALA A 33 -8.70 -20.06 -5.19
N PHE A 34 -8.28 -19.54 -4.04
CA PHE A 34 -9.09 -18.63 -3.24
C PHE A 34 -9.32 -17.29 -3.96
N VAL A 35 -8.27 -16.68 -4.50
CA VAL A 35 -8.38 -15.41 -5.25
C VAL A 35 -9.18 -15.57 -6.55
N ASP A 36 -9.03 -16.70 -7.25
CA ASP A 36 -9.81 -16.99 -8.46
C ASP A 36 -11.31 -17.06 -8.17
N GLU A 37 -11.70 -17.67 -7.04
CA GLU A 37 -13.09 -17.70 -6.62
C GLU A 37 -13.61 -16.30 -6.24
N LEU A 38 -12.82 -15.50 -5.52
CA LEU A 38 -13.16 -14.11 -5.21
C LEU A 38 -13.26 -13.25 -6.48
N GLY A 39 -12.41 -13.51 -7.48
CA GLY A 39 -12.35 -12.82 -8.76
C GLY A 39 -13.63 -12.88 -9.60
N LYS A 40 -14.52 -13.82 -9.29
CA LYS A 40 -15.86 -13.91 -9.90
C LYS A 40 -16.80 -12.80 -9.40
N TYR A 41 -16.50 -12.19 -8.26
CA TYR A 41 -17.37 -11.24 -7.56
C TYR A 41 -16.71 -9.87 -7.33
N PHE A 42 -15.39 -9.84 -7.18
CA PHE A 42 -14.59 -8.67 -6.84
C PHE A 42 -13.40 -8.51 -7.80
N GLY A 43 -12.87 -7.30 -7.89
CA GLY A 43 -11.71 -7.00 -8.71
C GLY A 43 -12.01 -6.84 -10.20
N PRO A 44 -10.99 -6.50 -11.00
CA PRO A 44 -11.13 -6.21 -12.43
C PRO A 44 -11.70 -7.37 -13.25
N LYS A 45 -11.48 -8.62 -12.82
CA LYS A 45 -12.00 -9.81 -13.52
C LYS A 45 -13.49 -10.06 -13.32
N SER A 46 -14.10 -9.48 -12.28
CA SER A 46 -15.51 -9.69 -11.97
C SER A 46 -16.46 -8.86 -12.83
N GLY A 47 -16.00 -7.70 -13.32
CA GLY A 47 -16.85 -6.72 -14.02
C GLY A 47 -17.93 -6.07 -13.14
N THR A 48 -17.91 -6.27 -11.81
CA THR A 48 -18.94 -5.74 -10.90
C THR A 48 -18.68 -4.31 -10.43
N GLY A 49 -17.43 -3.84 -10.58
CA GLY A 49 -16.96 -2.57 -10.01
C GLY A 49 -16.65 -2.63 -8.51
N LYS A 50 -16.82 -3.79 -7.86
CA LYS A 50 -16.37 -3.99 -6.48
C LYS A 50 -14.86 -4.27 -6.43
N LEU A 51 -14.19 -3.73 -5.41
CA LEU A 51 -12.75 -3.84 -5.27
C LEU A 51 -12.32 -5.20 -4.73
N LEU A 52 -11.22 -5.73 -5.27
CA LEU A 52 -10.43 -6.77 -4.63
C LEU A 52 -9.03 -6.23 -4.44
N VAL A 53 -8.57 -6.14 -3.19
CA VAL A 53 -7.24 -5.64 -2.85
C VAL A 53 -6.52 -6.63 -1.96
N ILE A 54 -5.20 -6.52 -1.91
CA ILE A 54 -4.32 -7.33 -1.06
C ILE A 54 -3.33 -6.43 -0.36
N ASP A 55 -3.20 -6.63 0.95
CA ASP A 55 -2.24 -5.94 1.80
C ASP A 55 -1.22 -6.88 2.45
N GLY A 56 -0.21 -6.32 3.12
CA GLY A 56 0.87 -7.08 3.75
C GLY A 56 2.03 -7.38 2.80
N GLU A 57 2.17 -8.65 2.42
CA GLU A 57 3.29 -9.20 1.66
C GLU A 57 2.91 -9.82 0.30
N PRO A 58 2.13 -9.15 -0.58
CA PRO A 58 1.76 -9.71 -1.88
C PRO A 58 2.96 -10.05 -2.76
N GLN A 59 4.14 -9.48 -2.53
CA GLN A 59 5.39 -9.84 -3.20
C GLN A 59 5.83 -11.30 -2.98
N SER A 60 5.31 -11.98 -1.95
CA SER A 60 5.70 -13.34 -1.58
C SER A 60 5.02 -14.42 -2.44
N ILE A 61 3.99 -14.08 -3.23
CA ILE A 61 3.30 -15.03 -4.13
C ILE A 61 4.10 -15.18 -5.43
N THR A 62 5.20 -15.92 -5.36
CA THR A 62 6.20 -16.01 -6.47
C THR A 62 5.92 -17.14 -7.45
N GLY A 63 5.19 -18.18 -7.03
CA GLY A 63 4.85 -19.34 -7.85
C GLY A 63 3.63 -19.12 -8.75
N ARG A 64 2.75 -18.17 -8.42
CA ARG A 64 1.50 -17.87 -9.14
C ARG A 64 1.33 -16.36 -9.41
N PRO A 65 2.26 -15.70 -10.13
CA PRO A 65 2.22 -14.26 -10.34
C PRO A 65 0.95 -13.78 -11.06
N GLU A 66 0.26 -14.63 -11.81
CA GLU A 66 -1.02 -14.30 -12.43
C GLU A 66 -2.12 -13.89 -11.43
N VAL A 67 -1.96 -14.19 -10.14
CA VAL A 67 -2.84 -13.71 -9.07
C VAL A 67 -2.91 -12.17 -9.06
N GLY A 68 -1.82 -11.49 -9.46
CA GLY A 68 -1.77 -10.02 -9.52
C GLY A 68 -2.83 -9.41 -10.43
N LEU A 69 -3.29 -10.16 -11.45
CA LEU A 69 -4.33 -9.72 -12.40
C LEU A 69 -5.74 -9.67 -11.79
N TYR A 70 -5.92 -10.15 -10.56
CA TYR A 70 -7.20 -10.17 -9.86
C TYR A 70 -7.37 -8.98 -8.92
N PHE A 71 -6.30 -8.26 -8.60
CA PHE A 71 -6.33 -7.15 -7.64
C PHE A 71 -6.44 -5.79 -8.33
N ASP A 72 -7.12 -4.85 -7.67
CA ASP A 72 -7.15 -3.44 -8.04
C ASP A 72 -5.94 -2.68 -7.47
N TYR A 73 -5.50 -3.04 -6.26
CA TYR A 73 -4.40 -2.38 -5.56
C TYR A 73 -3.55 -3.38 -4.75
N PHE A 74 -2.25 -3.07 -4.66
CA PHE A 74 -1.31 -3.66 -3.71
C PHE A 74 -1.07 -2.66 -2.57
N ILE A 75 -1.45 -2.99 -1.36
CA ILE A 75 -1.35 -2.11 -0.18
C ILE A 75 -0.18 -2.59 0.67
N ILE A 76 0.92 -1.84 0.68
CA ILE A 76 2.18 -2.29 1.27
C ILE A 76 2.39 -1.63 2.62
N GLN A 77 2.53 -2.47 3.63
CA GLN A 77 2.92 -2.08 4.98
C GLN A 77 4.38 -1.58 5.00
N ALA A 78 4.55 -0.29 4.75
CA ALA A 78 5.84 0.39 4.79
C ALA A 78 6.10 0.98 6.19
N TYR A 79 5.72 0.24 7.23
CA TYR A 79 5.76 0.71 8.61
C TYR A 79 7.17 1.02 9.08
N ASN A 80 7.30 2.06 9.90
CA ASN A 80 8.57 2.50 10.47
C ASN A 80 9.63 2.73 9.37
N ASN A 81 9.23 3.29 8.21
CA ASN A 81 10.15 3.58 7.11
C ASN A 81 11.03 4.82 7.40
N SER A 82 11.71 4.78 8.55
CA SER A 82 12.42 5.89 9.15
C SER A 82 13.79 6.14 8.52
N SER A 83 14.36 7.32 8.75
CA SER A 83 15.70 7.69 8.27
C SER A 83 16.82 6.80 8.84
N PRO A 84 17.95 6.65 8.12
CA PRO A 84 18.21 7.12 6.75
C PRO A 84 17.72 6.14 5.67
N GLY A 85 17.70 6.60 4.41
CA GLY A 85 17.41 5.76 3.25
C GLY A 85 15.94 5.42 3.05
N SER A 86 15.02 6.30 3.49
CA SER A 86 13.58 6.05 3.43
C SER A 86 13.08 5.81 2.01
N ASP A 87 13.46 6.66 1.03
CA ASP A 87 13.11 6.45 -0.39
C ASP A 87 13.66 5.13 -0.94
N SER A 88 14.91 4.79 -0.59
CA SER A 88 15.55 3.56 -1.07
C SER A 88 14.83 2.32 -0.57
N LYS A 89 14.31 2.34 0.66
CA LYS A 89 13.49 1.24 1.19
C LYS A 89 12.15 1.13 0.46
N LEU A 90 11.50 2.24 0.11
CA LEU A 90 10.28 2.21 -0.71
C LEU A 90 10.56 1.68 -2.13
N ASP A 91 11.65 2.14 -2.76
CA ASP A 91 12.10 1.63 -4.07
C ASP A 91 12.39 0.12 -4.02
N LYS A 92 12.96 -0.38 -2.92
CA LYS A 92 13.19 -1.81 -2.75
C LYS A 92 11.90 -2.61 -2.60
N ARG A 93 10.94 -2.13 -1.81
CA ARG A 93 9.62 -2.79 -1.68
C ARG A 93 8.88 -2.89 -3.01
N LEU A 94 8.95 -1.82 -3.81
CA LEU A 94 8.28 -1.80 -5.11
C LEU A 94 9.07 -2.52 -6.20
N ILE A 95 10.38 -2.25 -6.33
CA ILE A 95 11.14 -2.53 -7.56
C ILE A 95 12.14 -3.67 -7.35
N THR A 96 13.10 -3.50 -6.44
CA THR A 96 14.34 -4.31 -6.44
C THR A 96 14.42 -5.40 -5.37
N GLY A 97 13.48 -5.42 -4.42
CA GLY A 97 13.47 -6.33 -3.29
C GLY A 97 14.52 -6.01 -2.22
N GLY A 98 14.63 -6.90 -1.24
CA GLY A 98 15.62 -6.83 -0.16
C GLY A 98 15.19 -6.05 1.07
N VAL A 99 13.89 -5.81 1.26
CA VAL A 99 13.32 -5.29 2.52
C VAL A 99 12.34 -6.28 3.15
N ALA A 100 11.44 -6.86 2.36
CA ALA A 100 10.50 -7.90 2.80
C ALA A 100 10.31 -8.98 1.71
N GLY A 101 11.43 -9.43 1.13
CA GLY A 101 11.43 -10.33 -0.03
C GLY A 101 11.69 -9.62 -1.35
N ALA A 102 11.17 -10.17 -2.44
CA ALA A 102 11.25 -9.58 -3.78
C ALA A 102 10.52 -8.22 -3.84
N GLY A 103 10.83 -7.39 -4.83
CA GLY A 103 10.01 -6.22 -5.14
C GLY A 103 8.73 -6.64 -5.87
N LEU A 104 7.63 -5.90 -5.71
CA LEU A 104 6.39 -6.16 -6.47
C LEU A 104 6.61 -6.25 -7.99
N VAL A 105 7.44 -5.38 -8.54
CA VAL A 105 7.81 -5.41 -9.98
C VAL A 105 8.55 -6.70 -10.32
N GLN A 106 9.47 -7.17 -9.47
CA GLN A 106 10.13 -8.46 -9.68
C GLN A 106 9.13 -9.62 -9.65
N THR A 107 8.17 -9.59 -8.72
CA THR A 107 7.16 -10.66 -8.56
C THR A 107 6.19 -10.71 -9.75
N TYR A 108 5.67 -9.57 -10.20
CA TYR A 108 4.52 -9.51 -11.11
C TYR A 108 4.84 -9.13 -12.57
N SER A 109 6.09 -8.77 -12.89
CA SER A 109 6.47 -8.30 -14.24
C SER A 109 6.31 -9.34 -15.37
N SER A 110 6.15 -10.62 -15.05
CA SER A 110 5.87 -11.66 -16.05
C SER A 110 4.45 -11.60 -16.61
N VAL A 111 3.51 -10.95 -15.91
CA VAL A 111 2.08 -10.90 -16.27
C VAL A 111 1.51 -9.47 -16.33
N MET A 112 2.20 -8.48 -15.76
CA MET A 112 1.78 -7.08 -15.71
C MET A 112 2.94 -6.16 -16.08
N SER A 113 2.66 -5.00 -16.66
CA SER A 113 3.71 -4.01 -16.90
C SER A 113 4.19 -3.37 -15.59
N GLU A 114 5.45 -2.95 -15.56
CA GLU A 114 6.02 -2.22 -14.41
C GLU A 114 5.21 -0.95 -14.06
N GLU A 115 4.68 -0.26 -15.08
CA GLU A 115 3.81 0.91 -14.89
C GLU A 115 2.50 0.53 -14.20
N GLN A 116 1.86 -0.58 -14.61
CA GLN A 116 0.61 -1.06 -13.99
C GLN A 116 0.84 -1.39 -12.52
N ILE A 117 1.86 -2.20 -12.22
CA ILE A 117 2.21 -2.59 -10.84
C ILE A 117 2.47 -1.34 -9.99
N THR A 118 3.23 -0.38 -10.51
CA THR A 118 3.53 0.87 -9.80
C THR A 118 2.28 1.69 -9.50
N LYS A 119 1.39 1.88 -10.49
CA LYS A 119 0.12 2.62 -10.34
C LYS A 119 -0.86 1.97 -9.36
N MET A 120 -0.74 0.66 -9.15
CA MET A 120 -1.57 -0.09 -8.20
C MET A 120 -0.99 -0.07 -6.77
N THR A 121 0.25 0.37 -6.58
CA THR A 121 0.93 0.28 -5.29
C THR A 121 0.61 1.47 -4.38
N ILE A 122 0.12 1.19 -3.18
CA ILE A 122 -0.12 2.14 -2.09
C ILE A 122 0.84 1.81 -0.94
N MET A 123 1.58 2.79 -0.41
CA MET A 123 2.47 2.60 0.74
C MET A 123 1.79 3.09 2.03
N THR A 124 1.77 2.29 3.09
CA THR A 124 1.11 2.66 4.35
C THR A 124 2.09 2.83 5.50
N GLU A 125 1.81 3.79 6.39
CA GLU A 125 2.53 4.00 7.65
C GLU A 125 1.70 3.52 8.85
N ASN A 126 2.37 3.17 9.95
CA ASN A 126 1.71 2.78 11.19
C ASN A 126 1.37 3.99 12.07
N PHE A 127 0.08 4.25 12.31
CA PHE A 127 -0.45 5.28 13.22
C PHE A 127 -1.05 4.69 14.51
N GLU A 128 -0.78 3.43 14.86
CA GLU A 128 -1.28 2.81 16.09
C GLU A 128 -0.84 3.59 17.35
N ALA A 129 0.39 4.10 17.35
CA ALA A 129 0.86 5.00 18.40
C ALA A 129 0.29 6.41 18.17
N THR A 130 -0.55 6.90 19.10
CA THR A 130 -1.25 8.18 18.96
C THR A 130 -0.29 9.37 18.80
N ASP A 131 0.86 9.37 19.47
CA ASP A 131 1.89 10.40 19.31
C ASP A 131 2.46 10.42 17.89
N ALA A 132 2.79 9.25 17.33
CA ALA A 132 3.22 9.12 15.94
C ALA A 132 2.12 9.56 14.97
N ALA A 133 0.86 9.19 15.20
CA ALA A 133 -0.27 9.62 14.37
C ALA A 133 -0.38 11.15 14.35
N MET A 134 -0.41 11.77 15.52
CA MET A 134 -0.54 13.24 15.67
C MET A 134 0.62 14.00 15.01
N ASP A 135 1.82 13.41 14.99
CA ASP A 135 3.01 13.96 14.34
C ASP A 135 3.04 13.74 12.82
N GLY A 136 2.30 12.77 12.29
CA GLY A 136 2.31 12.41 10.87
C GLY A 136 3.30 11.29 10.53
N GLY A 137 3.62 10.45 11.51
CA GLY A 137 4.49 9.29 11.42
C GLY A 137 5.88 9.53 12.03
N TYR A 138 6.86 8.78 11.54
CA TYR A 138 8.22 8.74 12.04
C TYR A 138 9.15 9.64 11.23
N ASP A 139 10.37 9.87 11.72
CA ASP A 139 11.35 10.69 11.01
C ASP A 139 11.71 10.09 9.65
N TYR A 140 11.60 10.90 8.60
CA TYR A 140 11.83 10.52 7.21
C TYR A 140 12.86 11.43 6.56
N THR A 141 13.72 10.84 5.72
CA THR A 141 14.69 11.58 4.92
C THR A 141 14.67 11.04 3.50
N ASP A 142 14.28 11.91 2.57
CA ASP A 142 14.21 11.55 1.15
C ASP A 142 15.61 11.39 0.53
N ARG A 143 15.67 10.92 -0.71
CA ARG A 143 16.95 10.72 -1.43
C ARG A 143 17.73 12.02 -1.70
N TYR A 144 17.12 13.17 -1.45
CA TYR A 144 17.71 14.50 -1.63
C TYR A 144 18.16 15.12 -0.29
N GLY A 145 17.96 14.42 0.83
CA GLY A 145 18.35 14.88 2.17
C GLY A 145 17.32 15.77 2.85
N ASN A 146 16.13 15.97 2.27
CA ASN A 146 15.06 16.72 2.93
C ASN A 146 14.49 15.89 4.09
N LYS A 147 14.21 16.55 5.21
CA LYS A 147 13.64 15.92 6.42
C LYS A 147 12.17 16.26 6.57
N MET A 148 11.37 15.25 6.89
CA MET A 148 9.92 15.35 7.12
C MET A 148 9.44 14.16 7.96
N LYS A 149 8.13 14.06 8.20
CA LYS A 149 7.52 12.86 8.78
C LYS A 149 7.09 11.88 7.69
N SER A 150 7.02 10.60 8.02
CA SER A 150 6.99 9.53 7.04
C SER A 150 5.75 9.49 6.17
N LEU A 151 4.57 9.88 6.66
CA LEU A 151 3.39 9.98 5.80
C LEU A 151 3.59 11.04 4.70
N GLU A 152 4.15 12.21 5.04
CA GLU A 152 4.51 13.23 4.05
C GLU A 152 5.62 12.73 3.11
N GLY A 153 6.61 12.02 3.63
CA GLY A 153 7.67 11.39 2.85
C GLY A 153 7.12 10.43 1.80
N MET A 154 6.24 9.51 2.20
CA MET A 154 5.54 8.59 1.29
C MET A 154 4.67 9.35 0.29
N ALA A 155 3.96 10.39 0.70
CA ALA A 155 3.16 11.21 -0.21
C ALA A 155 4.02 11.85 -1.32
N ARG A 156 5.19 12.39 -0.96
CA ARG A 156 6.13 13.03 -1.90
C ARG A 156 6.91 12.04 -2.75
N TRP A 157 7.23 10.87 -2.22
CA TRP A 157 8.08 9.87 -2.85
C TRP A 157 7.63 9.57 -4.29
N GLN A 158 8.58 9.64 -5.22
CA GLN A 158 8.43 9.21 -6.60
C GLN A 158 9.31 7.97 -6.82
N PRO A 159 8.72 6.81 -7.18
CA PRO A 159 9.46 5.61 -7.53
C PRO A 159 10.61 5.90 -8.51
N SER A 160 11.76 5.27 -8.28
CA SER A 160 12.95 5.44 -9.13
C SER A 160 12.79 4.90 -10.57
N ASN A 161 11.77 4.08 -10.83
CA ASN A 161 11.40 3.64 -12.18
C ASN A 161 10.65 4.71 -13.00
N GLY A 162 10.37 5.87 -12.41
CA GLY A 162 9.76 7.01 -13.10
C GLY A 162 8.24 6.95 -13.26
N PHE A 163 7.58 5.89 -12.79
CA PHE A 163 6.12 5.79 -12.80
C PHE A 163 5.52 6.35 -11.51
N ARG A 164 4.33 6.95 -11.63
CA ARG A 164 3.59 7.45 -10.49
C ARG A 164 2.95 6.28 -9.73
N LYS A 165 3.21 6.21 -8.43
CA LYS A 165 2.58 5.26 -7.50
C LYS A 165 1.06 5.46 -7.41
N GLY A 166 0.35 4.46 -6.89
CA GLY A 166 -1.09 4.55 -6.61
C GLY A 166 -1.44 5.51 -5.48
N GLY A 167 -0.69 5.48 -4.37
CA GLY A 167 -0.96 6.39 -3.26
C GLY A 167 -0.13 6.16 -2.01
N ALA A 168 -0.61 6.72 -0.89
CA ALA A 168 -0.11 6.50 0.45
C ALA A 168 -1.29 6.45 1.45
N GLY A 169 -1.13 5.74 2.56
CA GLY A 169 -2.16 5.58 3.60
C GLY A 169 -1.59 5.33 5.00
N THR A 170 -2.47 5.02 5.94
CA THR A 170 -2.11 4.82 7.35
C THR A 170 -2.96 3.74 8.01
N TYR A 171 -2.34 2.86 8.78
CA TYR A 171 -3.02 1.93 9.70
C TYR A 171 -3.38 2.64 11.00
N HIS A 172 -4.59 2.45 11.55
CA HIS A 172 -5.16 3.27 12.64
C HIS A 172 -5.29 4.77 12.29
N MET A 173 -5.84 5.08 11.12
CA MET A 173 -6.00 6.45 10.64
C MET A 173 -6.75 7.38 11.61
N GLU A 174 -7.73 6.83 12.35
CA GLU A 174 -8.54 7.54 13.33
C GLU A 174 -7.73 8.08 14.52
N ALA A 175 -6.55 7.52 14.80
CA ALA A 175 -5.66 8.02 15.86
C ALA A 175 -5.20 9.47 15.58
N GLU A 176 -5.25 9.90 14.32
CA GLU A 176 -4.91 11.26 13.88
C GLU A 176 -6.08 12.26 13.99
N TYR A 177 -7.29 11.80 14.32
CA TYR A 177 -8.52 12.61 14.28
C TYR A 177 -8.40 13.89 15.11
N GLY A 178 -7.75 13.81 16.27
CA GLY A 178 -7.61 14.94 17.21
C GLY A 178 -6.68 16.07 16.76
N THR A 179 -6.06 15.98 15.58
CA THR A 179 -5.28 17.09 15.01
C THR A 179 -6.18 18.29 14.69
N SER A 180 -5.58 19.48 14.55
CA SER A 180 -6.29 20.70 14.14
C SER A 180 -5.67 21.25 12.84
N PRO A 181 -6.41 21.28 11.71
CA PRO A 181 -7.74 20.68 11.51
C PRO A 181 -7.71 19.15 11.66
N GLU A 182 -8.86 18.52 11.90
CA GLU A 182 -8.97 17.05 12.05
C GLU A 182 -8.35 16.32 10.86
N TYR A 183 -7.54 15.28 11.09
CA TYR A 183 -6.78 14.57 10.05
C TYR A 183 -5.81 15.47 9.25
N LYS A 184 -5.17 16.45 9.89
CA LYS A 184 -4.23 17.41 9.28
C LYS A 184 -3.18 16.74 8.38
N ASN A 185 -2.54 15.68 8.85
CA ASN A 185 -1.43 14.98 8.19
C ASN A 185 -1.94 14.16 6.99
N ILE A 186 -3.03 13.41 7.14
CA ILE A 186 -3.68 12.71 6.01
C ILE A 186 -4.18 13.71 4.95
N ARG A 187 -4.84 14.82 5.34
CA ARG A 187 -5.26 15.88 4.41
C ARG A 187 -4.07 16.49 3.67
N ARG A 188 -2.97 16.73 4.37
CA ARG A 188 -1.72 17.24 3.77
C ARG A 188 -1.14 16.24 2.78
N ALA A 189 -1.11 14.95 3.11
CA ALA A 189 -0.65 13.90 2.20
C ALA A 189 -1.48 13.85 0.91
N ILE A 190 -2.81 13.92 1.03
CA ILE A 190 -3.73 13.99 -0.12
C ILE A 190 -3.40 15.21 -0.99
N GLN A 191 -3.21 16.39 -0.37
CA GLN A 191 -2.88 17.63 -1.09
C GLN A 191 -1.54 17.56 -1.81
N ILE A 192 -0.53 16.92 -1.22
CA ILE A 192 0.79 16.71 -1.82
C ILE A 192 0.68 15.81 -3.05
N MET A 193 -0.06 14.70 -2.95
CA MET A 193 -0.24 13.78 -4.07
C MET A 193 -1.12 14.39 -5.17
N ASN A 194 -2.10 15.21 -4.79
CA ASN A 194 -3.10 15.80 -5.68
C ASN A 194 -3.11 17.32 -5.52
N PRO A 195 -2.10 18.03 -6.07
CA PRO A 195 -2.00 19.47 -5.92
C PRO A 195 -3.22 20.17 -6.53
N SER A 196 -3.78 21.11 -5.80
CA SER A 196 -4.96 21.90 -6.19
C SER A 196 -4.73 23.37 -5.81
N SER A 197 -5.51 24.27 -6.40
CA SER A 197 -5.52 25.69 -6.03
C SER A 197 -6.19 25.98 -4.68
N HIS A 198 -6.83 24.98 -4.04
CA HIS A 198 -7.60 25.12 -2.82
C HIS A 198 -7.08 24.18 -1.73
N SER A 199 -6.49 24.75 -0.67
CA SER A 199 -5.93 23.98 0.45
C SER A 199 -6.98 23.17 1.20
N LEU A 200 -6.69 21.89 1.46
CA LEU A 200 -7.43 21.04 2.40
C LEU A 200 -7.17 21.40 3.89
N LEU A 201 -6.12 22.16 4.16
CA LEU A 201 -5.80 22.71 5.47
C LEU A 201 -6.45 24.09 5.57
N LYS A 202 -7.70 24.13 6.05
CA LYS A 202 -8.41 25.37 6.37
C LYS A 202 -8.30 25.58 7.89
N ASN A 203 -7.89 26.78 8.28
CA ASN A 203 -7.80 27.21 9.68
C ASN A 203 -9.20 27.36 10.28
#